data_AF-A0A7S3HVH1-F1
#
_entry.id   AF-A0A7S3HVH1-F1
#
_cell.length_a   1.000
_cell.length_b   1.000
_cell.length_c   1.000
_cell.angle_alpha   90.00
_cell.angle_beta   90.00
_cell.angle_gamma   90.00
#
_symmetry.space_group_name_H-M   'P 1'
#
loop_
_entity.id
_entity.type
_entity.pdbx_description
1 polymer ?
#
loop_
_entity_poly.entity_id
_entity_poly.type
_entity_poly.pdbx_seq_one_letter_code
_entity_poly.pdbx_strand_id
1 'polypeptide(L)'
;MDSTYKGVPADIFGMGVLLWILQFGAPPFNDTSAHDRNYNVLQRNADSYWRLHPCVRKWGEPIDEDFKSLLTSMLSADISKRPASIADVIQHPFFTKEDDLLDAAINQWTDSEALKTQFKAKLAELLDQNAANSED
;
A
#
# COMPACT_ATOMS: atom_id res chain seq x y z
N MET A 1 -11.14 -34.10 -4.94
CA MET A 1 -9.80 -33.96 -4.34
C MET A 1 -9.91 -32.87 -3.30
N ASP A 2 -9.66 -33.18 -2.03
CA ASP A 2 -9.69 -32.19 -0.96
C ASP A 2 -8.66 -31.10 -1.26
N SER A 3 -9.14 -29.95 -1.75
CA SER A 3 -8.37 -28.73 -1.69
C SER A 3 -8.37 -28.28 -0.23
N THR A 4 -7.51 -28.90 0.58
CA THR A 4 -7.32 -28.53 1.98
C THR A 4 -7.09 -27.02 2.03
N TYR A 5 -8.06 -26.32 2.63
CA TYR A 5 -8.02 -24.89 2.80
C TYR A 5 -6.70 -24.48 3.46
N LYS A 6 -6.00 -23.52 2.84
CA LYS A 6 -4.75 -22.97 3.36
C LYS A 6 -5.01 -21.57 3.90
N GLY A 7 -5.25 -21.47 5.21
CA GLY A 7 -5.59 -20.20 5.89
C GLY A 7 -4.49 -19.15 5.76
N VAL A 8 -3.25 -19.47 6.16
CA VAL A 8 -2.14 -18.51 6.15
C VAL A 8 -1.91 -17.88 4.76
N PRO A 9 -1.82 -18.64 3.65
CA PRO A 9 -1.74 -18.03 2.32
C PRO A 9 -2.95 -17.20 1.92
N ALA A 10 -4.16 -17.52 2.41
CA ALA A 10 -5.36 -16.73 2.15
C ALA A 10 -5.31 -15.39 2.90
N ASP A 11 -4.86 -15.39 4.15
CA ASP A 11 -4.67 -14.18 4.96
C ASP A 11 -3.59 -13.27 4.35
N ILE A 12 -2.48 -13.83 3.87
CA ILE A 12 -1.42 -13.06 3.19
C ILE A 12 -1.95 -12.40 1.92
N PHE A 13 -2.80 -13.09 1.15
CA PHE A 13 -3.43 -12.50 -0.03
C PHE A 13 -4.39 -11.37 0.35
N GLY A 14 -5.25 -11.59 1.35
CA GLY A 14 -6.16 -10.57 1.87
C GLY A 14 -5.42 -9.34 2.39
N MET A 15 -4.30 -9.55 3.08
CA MET A 15 -3.41 -8.47 3.54
C MET A 15 -2.82 -7.69 2.37
N GLY A 16 -2.46 -8.35 1.27
CA GLY A 16 -1.99 -7.68 0.04
C GLY A 16 -3.07 -6.78 -0.56
N VAL A 17 -4.33 -7.23 -0.55
CA VAL A 17 -5.47 -6.41 -0.99
C VAL A 17 -5.64 -5.19 -0.08
N LEU A 18 -5.51 -5.36 1.24
CA LEU A 18 -5.60 -4.26 2.20
C LEU A 18 -4.47 -3.24 2.01
N LEU A 19 -3.22 -3.68 1.90
CA LEU A 19 -2.07 -2.80 1.65
C LEU A 19 -2.25 -1.99 0.35
N TRP A 20 -2.77 -2.62 -0.69
CA TRP A 20 -3.11 -1.93 -1.92
C TRP A 20 -4.16 -0.83 -1.69
N ILE A 21 -5.24 -1.14 -0.96
CA ILE A 21 -6.30 -0.18 -0.65
C ILE A 21 -5.76 0.99 0.18
N LEU A 22 -4.88 0.72 1.14
CA LEU A 22 -4.24 1.76 1.95
C LEU A 22 -3.39 2.72 1.08
N GLN A 23 -2.67 2.18 0.09
CA GLN A 23 -1.85 3.01 -0.80
C GLN A 23 -2.68 3.80 -1.82
N PHE A 24 -3.70 3.18 -2.44
CA PHE A 24 -4.35 3.73 -3.63
C PHE A 24 -5.83 4.13 -3.43
N GLY A 25 -6.40 3.87 -2.26
CA GLY A 25 -7.79 4.21 -1.90
C GLY A 25 -8.87 3.41 -2.63
N ALA A 26 -8.49 2.37 -3.37
CA ALA A 26 -9.41 1.54 -4.16
C ALA A 26 -8.86 0.12 -4.31
N PRO A 27 -9.71 -0.91 -4.47
CA PRO A 27 -9.25 -2.30 -4.57
C PRO A 27 -8.43 -2.56 -5.85
N PRO A 28 -7.53 -3.56 -5.83
CA PRO A 28 -6.67 -3.91 -6.97
C PRO A 28 -7.42 -4.56 -8.15
N PHE A 29 -8.60 -5.14 -7.87
CA PHE A 29 -9.51 -5.83 -8.80
C PHE A 29 -10.86 -6.02 -8.11
N ASN A 30 -11.92 -6.36 -8.85
CA ASN A 30 -13.26 -6.58 -8.30
C ASN A 30 -13.41 -7.98 -7.71
N ASP A 31 -12.82 -8.99 -8.36
CA ASP A 31 -12.79 -10.36 -7.89
C ASP A 31 -11.52 -11.10 -8.35
N THR A 32 -11.31 -12.31 -7.85
CA THR A 32 -10.17 -13.18 -8.19
C THR A 32 -10.51 -14.19 -9.29
N SER A 33 -11.56 -13.93 -10.08
CA SER A 33 -11.95 -14.80 -11.18
C SER A 33 -11.09 -14.54 -12.42
N ALA A 34 -11.06 -15.49 -13.35
CA ALA A 34 -10.35 -15.32 -14.62
C ALA A 34 -10.94 -14.21 -15.51
N HIS A 35 -12.16 -13.75 -15.22
CA HIS A 35 -12.87 -12.72 -15.98
C HIS A 35 -12.53 -11.31 -15.52
N ASP A 36 -12.02 -11.14 -14.30
CA ASP A 36 -11.54 -9.84 -13.86
C ASP A 36 -10.27 -9.47 -14.63
N ARG A 37 -10.37 -8.38 -15.41
CA ARG A 37 -9.28 -7.91 -16.26
C ARG A 37 -8.03 -7.56 -15.46
N ASN A 38 -8.19 -6.86 -14.35
CA ASN A 38 -7.06 -6.36 -13.56
C ASN A 38 -6.33 -7.52 -12.88
N TYR A 39 -7.08 -8.44 -12.28
CA TYR A 39 -6.53 -9.65 -11.69
C TYR A 39 -5.80 -10.48 -12.75
N ASN A 40 -6.41 -10.70 -13.90
CA ASN A 40 -5.81 -11.48 -14.99
C ASN A 40 -4.50 -10.87 -15.52
N VAL A 41 -4.46 -9.54 -15.69
CA VAL A 41 -3.24 -8.83 -16.11
C VAL A 41 -2.15 -8.97 -15.05
N LEU A 42 -2.47 -8.82 -13.76
CA LEU A 42 -1.51 -9.03 -12.67
C LEU A 42 -0.88 -10.43 -12.71
N GLN A 43 -1.70 -11.47 -12.91
CA GLN A 43 -1.19 -12.85 -12.96
C GLN A 43 -0.35 -13.18 -14.20
N ARG A 44 -0.59 -12.50 -15.32
CA ARG A 44 0.12 -12.76 -16.60
C ARG A 44 1.35 -11.90 -16.77
N ASN A 45 1.27 -10.63 -16.40
CA ASN A 45 2.31 -9.63 -16.62
C ASN A 45 2.16 -8.49 -15.60
N ALA A 46 2.86 -8.63 -14.48
CA ALA A 46 2.84 -7.66 -13.40
C ALA A 46 3.31 -6.27 -13.86
N ASP A 47 4.34 -6.17 -14.71
CA ASP A 47 4.82 -4.87 -15.20
C ASP A 47 3.75 -4.08 -15.95
N SER A 48 2.96 -4.78 -16.77
CA SER A 48 1.84 -4.19 -17.50
C SER A 48 0.69 -3.84 -16.57
N TYR A 49 0.47 -4.63 -15.51
CA TYR A 49 -0.49 -4.29 -14.46
C TYR A 49 -0.12 -2.95 -13.80
N TRP A 50 1.10 -2.83 -13.28
CA TRP A 50 1.57 -1.60 -12.63
C TRP A 50 1.56 -0.40 -13.56
N ARG A 51 1.90 -0.56 -14.84
CA ARG A 51 1.86 0.54 -15.82
C ARG A 51 0.43 0.98 -16.20
N LEU A 52 -0.51 0.05 -16.25
CA LEU A 52 -1.84 0.30 -16.85
C LEU A 52 -2.98 0.44 -15.83
N HIS A 53 -2.78 0.02 -14.58
CA HIS A 53 -3.83 0.01 -13.58
C HIS A 53 -4.40 1.42 -13.36
N PRO A 54 -5.74 1.62 -13.40
CA PRO A 54 -6.34 2.95 -13.32
C PRO A 54 -5.92 3.76 -12.09
N CYS A 55 -5.82 3.12 -10.92
CA CYS A 55 -5.44 3.79 -9.67
C CYS A 55 -3.96 4.20 -9.67
N VAL A 56 -3.08 3.34 -10.18
CA VAL A 56 -1.64 3.63 -10.28
C VAL A 56 -1.41 4.79 -11.25
N ARG A 57 -2.09 4.78 -12.40
CA ARG A 57 -1.98 5.86 -13.39
C ARG A 57 -2.44 7.22 -12.87
N LYS A 58 -3.37 7.24 -11.90
CA LYS A 58 -3.88 8.47 -11.29
C LYS A 58 -3.05 8.95 -10.10
N TRP A 59 -2.19 8.09 -9.55
CA TRP A 59 -1.40 8.39 -8.35
C TRP A 59 -0.42 9.55 -8.56
N GLY A 60 0.16 9.67 -9.76
CA GLY A 60 0.98 10.81 -10.15
C GLY A 60 2.43 10.76 -9.65
N GLU A 61 2.75 9.94 -8.65
CA GLU A 61 4.10 9.77 -8.13
C GLU A 61 4.71 8.40 -8.48
N PRO A 62 6.05 8.28 -8.53
CA PRO A 62 6.72 7.00 -8.63
C PRO A 62 6.35 6.10 -7.44
N ILE A 63 5.91 4.89 -7.75
CA ILE A 63 5.67 3.87 -6.72
C ILE A 63 6.96 3.11 -6.49
N ASP A 64 7.27 2.95 -5.21
CA ASP A 64 8.36 2.15 -4.71
C ASP A 64 8.46 0.74 -5.33
N GLU A 65 9.64 0.36 -5.83
CA GLU A 65 9.83 -0.91 -6.52
C GLU A 65 9.75 -2.13 -5.58
N ASP A 66 10.19 -2.01 -4.33
CA ASP A 66 10.07 -3.09 -3.36
C ASP A 66 8.60 -3.28 -2.94
N PHE A 67 7.83 -2.19 -2.85
CA PHE A 67 6.39 -2.28 -2.63
C PHE A 67 5.69 -3.04 -3.76
N LYS A 68 6.04 -2.73 -5.02
CA LYS A 68 5.51 -3.45 -6.18
C LYS A 68 5.86 -4.93 -6.13
N SER A 69 7.12 -5.24 -5.84
CA SER A 69 7.61 -6.61 -5.72
C SER A 69 6.84 -7.38 -4.65
N LEU A 70 6.74 -6.80 -3.45
CA LEU A 70 6.03 -7.40 -2.33
C LEU A 70 4.56 -7.67 -2.68
N LEU A 71 3.83 -6.65 -3.14
CA LEU A 71 2.42 -6.79 -3.47
C LEU A 71 2.17 -7.79 -4.60
N THR A 72 3.04 -7.83 -5.60
CA THR A 72 2.95 -8.79 -6.70
C THR A 72 3.08 -10.23 -6.18
N SER A 73 3.98 -10.46 -5.21
CA SER A 73 4.15 -11.78 -4.59
C SER A 73 2.94 -12.18 -3.72
N MET A 74 2.44 -11.26 -2.89
CA MET A 74 1.29 -11.49 -1.99
C MET A 74 -0.01 -11.75 -2.77
N LEU A 75 -0.21 -11.05 -3.88
CA LEU A 75 -1.40 -11.13 -4.73
C LEU A 75 -1.29 -12.21 -5.82
N SER A 76 -0.31 -13.11 -5.75
CA SER A 76 -0.19 -14.19 -6.74
C SER A 76 -1.29 -15.25 -6.58
N ALA A 77 -1.84 -15.73 -7.69
CA ALA A 77 -2.72 -16.89 -7.72
C ALA A 77 -1.99 -18.17 -7.30
N ASP A 78 -0.68 -18.23 -7.57
CA ASP A 78 0.18 -19.34 -7.18
C ASP A 78 0.64 -19.17 -5.72
N ILE A 79 0.17 -20.07 -4.86
CA ILE A 79 0.47 -20.06 -3.43
C ILE A 79 1.98 -20.18 -3.17
N SER A 80 2.73 -20.86 -4.04
CA SER A 80 4.17 -21.03 -3.86
C SER A 80 4.97 -19.73 -4.09
N LYS A 81 4.38 -18.75 -4.76
CA LYS A 81 4.97 -17.43 -4.99
C LYS A 81 4.63 -16.43 -3.89
N ARG A 82 3.68 -16.77 -3.01
CA ARG A 82 3.36 -15.95 -1.85
C ARG A 82 4.41 -16.18 -0.76
N PRO A 83 4.67 -15.18 0.08
CA PRO A 83 5.40 -15.39 1.33
C PRO A 83 4.80 -16.56 2.12
N ALA A 84 5.64 -17.41 2.73
CA ALA A 84 5.17 -18.59 3.44
C ALA A 84 4.59 -18.23 4.82
N SER A 85 4.99 -17.09 5.38
CA SER A 85 4.59 -16.59 6.69
C SER A 85 4.58 -15.07 6.74
N ILE A 86 4.02 -14.51 7.82
CA ILE A 86 4.08 -13.07 8.12
C ILE A 86 5.51 -12.62 8.42
N ALA A 87 6.36 -13.48 9.00
CA ALA A 87 7.76 -13.16 9.22
C ALA A 87 8.48 -12.88 7.90
N ASP A 88 8.21 -13.68 6.86
CA ASP A 88 8.78 -13.47 5.53
C ASP A 88 8.29 -12.15 4.89
N VAL A 89 7.04 -11.75 5.16
CA VAL A 89 6.51 -10.45 4.71
C VAL A 89 7.28 -9.30 5.35
N ILE A 90 7.48 -9.33 6.67
CA ILE A 90 8.14 -8.26 7.43
C ILE A 90 9.65 -8.18 7.10
N GLN A 91 10.26 -9.30 6.73
CA GLN A 91 11.66 -9.34 6.27
C GLN A 91 11.85 -8.85 4.83
N HIS A 92 10.77 -8.56 4.10
CA HIS A 92 10.88 -8.04 2.74
C HIS A 92 11.56 -6.66 2.73
N PRO A 93 12.43 -6.36 1.74
CA PRO A 93 13.13 -5.07 1.62
C PRO A 93 12.25 -3.83 1.80
N PHE A 94 10.99 -3.92 1.35
CA PHE A 94 10.00 -2.86 1.54
C PHE A 94 9.87 -2.40 3.01
N PHE A 95 9.89 -3.32 3.98
CA PHE A 95 9.78 -3.00 5.40
C PHE A 95 11.13 -2.78 6.09
N THR A 96 12.23 -3.25 5.51
CA THR A 96 13.55 -3.22 6.16
C THR A 96 14.48 -2.14 5.62
N LYS A 97 14.08 -1.39 4.59
CA LYS A 97 14.92 -0.36 3.99
C LYS A 97 14.80 1.03 4.61
N GLU A 98 13.78 1.24 5.46
CA GLU A 98 13.57 2.49 6.18
C GLU A 98 13.76 2.23 7.68
N ASP A 99 15.01 2.16 8.12
CA ASP A 99 15.35 2.07 9.55
C ASP A 99 14.88 3.32 10.33
N ASP A 100 14.76 4.46 9.64
CA ASP A 100 14.38 5.75 10.21
C ASP A 100 12.90 5.82 10.67
N LEU A 101 12.01 4.99 10.10
CA LEU A 101 10.61 4.92 10.53
C LEU A 101 10.44 4.07 11.81
N LEU A 102 11.37 3.17 12.12
CA LEU A 102 11.35 2.36 13.33
C LEU A 102 12.05 3.06 14.50
N ASP A 103 12.73 4.17 14.23
CA ASP A 103 13.37 4.96 15.27
C ASP A 103 12.30 5.67 16.11
N ALA A 104 11.93 5.06 17.24
CA ALA A 104 10.97 5.60 18.20
C ALA A 104 11.41 6.97 18.77
N ALA A 105 12.67 7.38 18.54
CA ALA A 105 13.16 8.73 18.81
C ALA A 105 12.63 9.78 17.82
N ILE A 106 12.35 9.40 16.57
CA ILE A 106 11.78 10.26 15.52
C ILE A 106 10.25 10.07 15.48
N ASN A 107 9.78 8.83 15.64
CA ASN A 107 8.38 8.47 15.86
C ASN A 107 7.97 8.57 17.34
N GLN A 108 8.35 9.68 17.97
CA GLN A 108 7.77 10.08 19.23
C GLN A 108 6.32 10.54 19.00
N TRP A 109 5.38 9.61 19.09
CA TRP A 109 3.96 9.91 19.37
C TRP A 109 3.81 10.39 20.83
N THR A 110 4.71 11.25 21.32
CA THR A 110 4.83 11.53 22.75
C THR A 110 3.82 12.53 23.28
N ASP A 111 3.09 13.25 22.42
CA ASP A 111 1.93 14.01 22.89
C ASP A 111 0.93 14.31 21.77
N SER A 112 -0.25 13.67 21.86
CA SER A 112 -1.35 13.93 20.92
C SER A 112 -1.80 15.39 20.95
N GLU A 113 -1.60 16.10 22.07
CA GLU A 113 -1.92 17.52 22.18
C GLU A 113 -0.91 18.39 21.43
N ALA A 114 0.38 18.04 21.46
CA ALA A 114 1.40 18.73 20.67
C ALA A 114 1.14 18.56 19.17
N LEU A 115 0.78 17.35 18.73
CA LEU A 115 0.45 17.07 17.33
C LEU A 115 -0.79 17.84 16.85
N LYS A 116 -1.87 17.84 17.66
CA LYS A 116 -3.08 18.62 17.38
C LYS A 116 -2.78 20.13 17.32
N THR A 117 -1.87 20.60 18.17
CA THR A 117 -1.47 22.01 18.22
C THR A 117 -0.69 22.41 16.98
N GLN A 118 0.30 21.62 16.59
CA GLN A 118 1.07 21.84 15.36
C GLN A 118 0.19 21.80 14.11
N PHE A 119 -0.74 20.84 14.05
CA PHE A 119 -1.67 20.73 12.93
C PHE A 119 -2.62 21.93 12.85
N LYS A 120 -3.18 22.38 13.99
CA LYS A 120 -4.02 23.58 14.05
C LYS A 120 -3.27 24.85 13.63
N ALA A 121 -2.02 25.01 14.08
CA ALA A 121 -1.19 26.14 13.70
C ALA A 121 -0.90 26.16 12.19
N LYS A 122 -0.57 24.99 11.62
CA LYS A 122 -0.37 24.85 10.17
C LYS A 122 -1.64 25.14 9.38
N LEU A 123 -2.80 24.74 9.89
CA LEU A 123 -4.09 25.03 9.26
C LEU A 123 -4.41 26.53 9.25
N ALA A 124 -4.11 27.24 10.33
CA ALA A 124 -4.32 28.68 10.42
C ALA A 124 -3.43 29.45 9.43
N GLU A 125 -2.14 29.10 9.33
CA GLU A 125 -1.24 29.69 8.33
C GLU A 125 -1.75 29.53 6.89
N LEU A 126 -2.26 28.34 6.55
CA LEU A 126 -2.79 28.08 5.21
C LEU A 126 -4.08 28.86 4.93
N LEU A 127 -4.90 29.09 5.95
CA LEU A 127 -6.10 29.92 5.83
C LEU A 127 -5.74 31.40 5.67
N ASP A 128 -4.74 31.89 6.40
CA ASP A 128 -4.26 33.27 6.29
C ASP A 128 -3.58 33.52 4.93
N GLN A 129 -2.81 32.56 4.43
CA GLN A 129 -2.22 32.63 3.09
C GLN A 129 -3.28 32.62 1.98
N ASN A 130 -4.35 31.84 2.15
CA ASN A 130 -5.46 31.83 1.19
C ASN A 130 -6.29 33.12 1.26
N ALA A 131 -6.42 33.74 2.43
CA ALA A 131 -7.06 35.04 2.58
C ALA A 131 -6.24 36.15 1.92
N ALA A 132 -4.91 36.16 2.14
CA ALA A 132 -3.99 37.13 1.53
C ALA A 132 -3.92 37.00 0.00
N ASN A 133 -4.04 35.79 -0.54
CA ASN A 133 -4.06 35.54 -1.99
C ASN A 133 -5.44 35.79 -2.64
N SER A 134 -6.45 36.21 -1.87
CA SER A 134 -7.81 36.50 -2.35
C SER A 134 -8.15 38.00 -2.40
N GLU A 135 -7.20 38.86 -1.99
CA GLU A 135 -7.32 40.32 -2.01
C GLU A 135 -6.52 40.99 -3.15
N ASP A 136 -5.84 40.20 -4.01
CA ASP A 136 -5.26 40.60 -5.31
C ASP A 136 -6.09 40.04 -6.49
#